data_AF-A0A497GD07-F1
#
_entry.id   AF-A0A497GD07-F1
#
_cell.length_a   1.000
_cell.length_b   1.000
_cell.length_c   1.000
_cell.angle_alpha   90.00
_cell.angle_beta   90.00
_cell.angle_gamma   90.00
#
_symmetry.space_group_name_H-M   'P 1'
#
loop_
_entity.id
_entity.type
_entity.pdbx_description
1 polymer ?
#
loop_
_entity_poly.entity_id
_entity_poly.type
_entity_poly.pdbx_seq_one_letter_code
_entity_poly.pdbx_strand_id
1 'polypeptide(L)'
;MFWEQILDKLLEVLGKIIELIPSIVGALIIIGIGYAIGEAAGRAVNYLIEKTGIEKGFDQTEAGKSFRKAGLDLSSFVAGLIKAFIIVLSVIVALQVLNISGPIGEFLIAIANYLPRLLGGIIIIVFGTILVDFLTTFISRILKPVFPKAKSEVVDMLRNLLLVGLIAVVLFMALDLMQLAGEMVYPLILGFVIIGAGIALTDGLIKSITDEHKEFIAVAGYAKFILYSVFLIVGIAAIFSTFPGVSQVIANIAWGFAIAIALMLVPVMYSLAKQLTLEATRK
;
A
#
# COMPACT_ATOMS: atom_id res chain seq x y z
N MET A 1 -28.77 24.33 -52.91
CA MET A 1 -27.93 23.12 -52.80
C MET A 1 -27.02 23.10 -51.57
N PHE A 2 -25.93 23.89 -51.44
CA PHE A 2 -25.06 23.85 -50.22
C PHE A 2 -25.77 24.35 -48.95
N TRP A 3 -26.49 25.47 -49.03
CA TRP A 3 -27.22 26.02 -47.88
C TRP A 3 -28.37 25.14 -47.40
N GLU A 4 -29.02 24.42 -48.31
CA GLU A 4 -30.08 23.46 -47.97
C GLU A 4 -29.49 22.23 -47.23
N GLN A 5 -28.33 21.71 -47.66
CA GLN A 5 -27.65 20.63 -46.95
C GLN A 5 -27.21 21.02 -45.53
N ILE A 6 -26.83 22.28 -45.31
CA ILE A 6 -26.51 22.78 -43.97
C ILE A 6 -27.78 22.86 -43.12
N LEU A 7 -28.86 23.41 -43.67
CA LEU A 7 -30.14 23.52 -42.94
C LEU A 7 -30.70 22.14 -42.59
N ASP A 8 -30.65 21.18 -43.52
CA ASP A 8 -31.10 19.80 -43.28
C ASP A 8 -30.28 19.12 -42.19
N LYS A 9 -28.95 19.29 -42.20
CA LYS A 9 -28.08 18.76 -41.12
C LYS A 9 -28.34 19.44 -39.78
N LEU A 10 -28.60 20.74 -39.76
CA LEU A 10 -28.94 21.45 -38.53
C LEU A 10 -30.30 21.00 -37.98
N LEU A 11 -31.31 20.83 -38.82
CA LEU A 11 -32.61 20.31 -38.43
C LEU A 11 -32.52 18.86 -37.94
N GLU A 12 -31.69 18.03 -38.56
CA GLU A 12 -31.42 16.66 -38.10
C GLU A 12 -30.76 16.64 -36.71
N VAL A 13 -29.77 17.51 -36.48
CA VAL A 13 -29.12 17.65 -35.16
C VAL A 13 -30.11 18.17 -34.11
N LEU A 14 -30.93 19.17 -34.45
CA LEU A 14 -31.95 19.71 -33.55
C LEU A 14 -33.01 18.66 -33.20
N GLY A 15 -33.44 17.84 -34.18
CA GLY A 15 -34.34 16.71 -33.94
C GLY A 15 -33.76 15.71 -32.95
N LYS A 16 -32.49 15.32 -33.13
CA LYS A 16 -31.77 14.44 -32.19
C LYS A 16 -31.64 15.04 -30.79
N ILE A 17 -31.44 16.36 -30.67
CA ILE A 17 -31.38 17.03 -29.36
C ILE A 17 -32.73 16.98 -28.64
N ILE A 18 -33.83 17.19 -29.36
CA ILE A 18 -35.19 17.13 -28.78
C ILE A 18 -35.51 15.70 -28.32
N GLU A 19 -35.12 14.69 -29.08
CA GLU A 19 -35.28 13.27 -28.72
C GLU A 19 -34.45 12.86 -27.49
N LEU A 20 -33.38 13.58 -27.17
CA LEU A 20 -32.56 13.39 -25.97
C LEU A 20 -33.17 14.02 -24.71
N ILE A 21 -34.12 14.95 -24.82
CA ILE A 21 -34.68 15.64 -23.64
C ILE A 21 -35.30 14.66 -22.63
N PRO A 22 -36.15 13.67 -23.03
CA PRO A 22 -36.71 12.72 -22.09
C PRO A 22 -35.66 11.87 -21.37
N SER A 23 -34.61 11.43 -22.06
CA SER A 23 -33.54 10.64 -21.45
C SER A 23 -32.68 11.48 -20.50
N ILE A 24 -32.44 12.75 -20.82
CA ILE A 24 -31.77 13.70 -19.92
C ILE A 24 -32.57 13.89 -18.63
N VAL A 25 -33.88 14.09 -18.73
CA VAL A 25 -34.74 14.21 -17.55
C VAL A 25 -34.70 12.93 -16.71
N GLY A 26 -34.80 11.76 -17.35
CA GLY A 26 -34.68 10.46 -16.67
C GLY A 26 -33.34 10.29 -15.95
N ALA A 27 -32.24 10.64 -16.61
CA ALA A 27 -30.89 10.60 -16.04
C ALA A 27 -30.74 11.52 -14.82
N LEU A 28 -31.26 12.75 -14.89
CA LEU A 28 -31.24 13.68 -13.76
C LEU A 28 -32.05 13.17 -12.56
N ILE A 29 -33.21 12.55 -12.81
CA ILE A 29 -34.01 11.92 -11.76
C ILE A 29 -33.22 10.78 -11.09
N ILE A 30 -32.57 9.92 -11.87
CA ILE A 30 -31.75 8.82 -11.35
C ILE A 30 -30.60 9.33 -10.47
N ILE A 31 -29.89 10.35 -10.92
CA ILE A 31 -28.81 10.98 -10.14
C ILE A 31 -29.37 11.59 -8.85
N GLY A 32 -30.52 12.27 -8.93
CA GLY A 32 -31.20 12.84 -7.76
C GLY A 32 -31.57 11.78 -6.72
N ILE A 33 -32.13 10.65 -7.17
CA ILE A 33 -32.43 9.50 -6.31
C ILE A 33 -31.14 8.91 -5.71
N GLY A 34 -30.11 8.72 -6.54
CA GLY A 34 -28.81 8.23 -6.10
C GLY A 34 -28.18 9.11 -5.04
N TYR A 35 -28.25 10.43 -5.19
CA TYR A 35 -27.79 11.39 -4.19
C TYR A 35 -28.55 11.26 -2.88
N ALA A 36 -29.88 11.18 -2.93
CA ALA A 36 -30.72 11.04 -1.73
C ALA A 36 -30.43 9.73 -0.98
N ILE A 37 -30.32 8.61 -1.71
CA ILE A 37 -29.95 7.29 -1.14
C ILE A 37 -28.54 7.35 -0.57
N GLY A 38 -27.58 7.92 -1.31
CA GLY A 38 -26.20 8.06 -0.88
C GLY A 38 -26.06 8.88 0.40
N GLU A 39 -26.82 9.97 0.51
CA GLU A 39 -26.87 10.80 1.71
C GLU A 39 -27.49 10.08 2.91
N ALA A 40 -28.55 9.29 2.69
CA ALA A 40 -29.15 8.47 3.74
C ALA A 40 -28.19 7.37 4.21
N ALA A 41 -27.58 6.63 3.27
CA ALA A 41 -26.65 5.56 3.56
C ALA A 41 -25.37 6.07 4.23
N GLY A 42 -24.80 7.17 3.73
CA GLY A 42 -23.63 7.82 4.33
C GLY A 42 -23.87 8.21 5.78
N ARG A 43 -25.01 8.85 6.07
CA ARG A 43 -25.40 9.20 7.46
C ARG A 43 -25.59 7.98 8.34
N ALA A 44 -26.20 6.91 7.84
CA ALA A 44 -26.34 5.66 8.58
C ALA A 44 -24.98 5.05 8.92
N VAL A 45 -24.06 5.00 7.96
CA VAL A 45 -22.70 4.49 8.18
C VAL A 45 -21.91 5.37 9.14
N ASN A 46 -22.00 6.69 9.02
CA ASN A 46 -21.37 7.64 9.94
C ASN A 46 -21.77 7.34 11.38
N TYR A 47 -23.09 7.27 11.62
CA TYR A 47 -23.66 6.98 12.93
C TYR A 47 -23.20 5.62 13.49
N LEU A 48 -23.10 4.58 12.64
CA LEU A 48 -22.63 3.27 13.07
C LEU A 48 -21.15 3.29 13.48
N ILE A 49 -20.28 3.99 12.75
CA ILE A 49 -18.84 4.07 13.06
C ILE A 49 -18.61 4.84 14.36
N GLU A 50 -19.29 5.99 14.54
CA GLU A 50 -19.23 6.78 15.77
C GLU A 50 -19.70 5.96 16.99
N LYS A 51 -20.79 5.20 16.83
CA LYS A 51 -21.39 4.40 17.92
C LYS A 51 -20.57 3.17 18.29
N THR A 52 -19.91 2.53 17.33
CA THR A 52 -19.11 1.31 17.56
C THR A 52 -17.76 1.60 18.20
N GLY A 53 -17.33 2.86 18.27
CA GLY A 53 -16.05 3.25 18.85
C GLY A 53 -14.83 2.89 17.99
N ILE A 54 -15.05 2.47 16.73
CA ILE A 54 -13.99 2.20 15.75
C ILE A 54 -13.12 3.45 15.57
N GLU A 55 -13.74 4.63 15.56
CA GLU A 55 -13.06 5.92 15.43
C GLU A 55 -12.00 6.12 16.52
N LYS A 56 -12.31 5.80 17.78
CA LYS A 56 -11.34 5.90 18.89
C LYS A 56 -10.15 4.96 18.73
N GLY A 57 -10.37 3.78 18.16
CA GLY A 57 -9.30 2.82 17.86
C GLY A 57 -8.40 3.34 16.73
N PHE A 58 -9.02 3.86 15.67
CA PHE A 58 -8.29 4.44 14.54
C PHE A 58 -7.48 5.66 14.93
N ASP A 59 -8.03 6.58 15.73
CA ASP A 59 -7.33 7.80 16.17
C ASP A 59 -6.05 7.53 16.98
N GLN A 60 -5.92 6.34 17.58
CA GLN A 60 -4.70 5.94 18.29
C GLN A 60 -3.58 5.49 17.33
N THR A 61 -3.92 5.14 16.09
CA THR A 61 -2.96 4.72 15.07
C THR A 61 -2.23 5.93 14.46
N GLU A 62 -1.07 5.70 13.85
CA GLU A 62 -0.33 6.76 13.13
C GLU A 62 -1.12 7.31 11.94
N ALA A 63 -1.94 6.47 11.29
CA ALA A 63 -2.84 6.88 10.23
C ALA A 63 -3.96 7.80 10.75
N GLY A 64 -4.61 7.44 11.86
CA GLY A 64 -5.65 8.25 12.50
C GLY A 64 -5.13 9.59 13.00
N LYS A 65 -3.94 9.62 13.63
CA LYS A 65 -3.27 10.88 14.00
C LYS A 65 -3.05 11.79 12.79
N SER A 66 -2.70 11.22 11.64
CA SER A 66 -2.49 11.98 10.39
C SER A 66 -3.81 12.49 9.80
N PHE A 67 -4.88 11.68 9.83
CA PHE A 67 -6.23 12.10 9.43
C PHE A 67 -6.76 13.26 10.28
N ARG A 68 -6.63 13.15 11.60
CA ARG A 68 -7.04 14.20 12.54
C ARG A 68 -6.26 15.49 12.34
N LYS A 69 -4.96 15.41 12.04
CA LYS A 69 -4.14 16.58 11.66
C LYS A 69 -4.62 17.26 10.38
N ALA A 70 -5.21 16.50 9.46
CA ALA A 70 -5.83 17.03 8.25
C ALA A 70 -7.27 17.55 8.48
N GLY A 71 -7.79 17.49 9.71
CA GLY A 71 -9.15 17.90 10.04
C GLY A 71 -10.22 16.92 9.54
N LEU A 72 -9.85 15.65 9.32
CA LEU A 72 -10.74 14.60 8.85
C LEU A 72 -10.97 13.55 9.95
N ASP A 73 -12.21 13.09 10.06
CA ASP A 73 -12.60 11.98 10.93
C ASP A 73 -12.86 10.72 10.09
N LEU A 74 -12.58 9.53 10.65
CA LEU A 74 -12.76 8.27 9.92
C LEU A 74 -14.22 8.04 9.51
N SER A 75 -15.14 8.30 10.44
CA SER A 75 -16.58 8.14 10.27
C SER A 75 -17.09 8.98 9.09
N SER A 76 -16.75 10.28 9.09
CA SER A 76 -17.13 11.21 8.03
C SER A 76 -16.48 10.87 6.69
N PHE A 77 -15.20 10.46 6.69
CA PHE A 77 -14.51 10.04 5.48
C PHE A 77 -15.15 8.80 4.85
N VAL A 78 -15.39 7.75 5.64
CA VAL A 78 -16.03 6.51 5.16
C VAL A 78 -17.46 6.77 4.71
N ALA A 79 -18.22 7.57 5.46
CA ALA A 79 -19.57 7.99 5.06
C ALA A 79 -19.55 8.73 3.71
N GLY A 80 -18.58 9.62 3.51
CA GLY A 80 -18.33 10.31 2.24
C GLY A 80 -18.02 9.35 1.10
N LEU A 81 -17.19 8.32 1.33
CA LEU A 81 -16.88 7.29 0.34
C LEU A 81 -18.09 6.45 -0.04
N ILE A 82 -18.91 6.03 0.93
CA ILE A 82 -20.15 5.28 0.67
C ILE A 82 -21.14 6.13 -0.15
N LYS A 83 -21.31 7.41 0.22
CA LYS A 83 -22.12 8.35 -0.55
C LYS A 83 -21.58 8.49 -1.97
N ALA A 84 -20.28 8.71 -2.13
CA ALA A 84 -19.64 8.82 -3.44
C ALA A 84 -19.84 7.56 -4.28
N PHE A 85 -19.72 6.37 -3.67
CA PHE A 85 -19.92 5.09 -4.35
C PHE A 85 -21.34 4.96 -4.89
N ILE A 86 -22.36 5.26 -4.08
CA ILE A 86 -23.77 5.21 -4.50
C ILE A 86 -24.05 6.24 -5.60
N ILE A 87 -23.50 7.47 -5.48
CA ILE A 87 -23.63 8.49 -6.52
C ILE A 87 -23.00 8.02 -7.83
N VAL A 88 -21.81 7.44 -7.78
CA VAL A 88 -21.13 6.89 -8.96
C VAL A 88 -21.98 5.80 -9.62
N LEU A 89 -22.55 4.88 -8.84
CA LEU A 89 -23.47 3.88 -9.38
C LEU A 89 -24.68 4.51 -10.07
N SER A 90 -25.26 5.56 -9.46
CA SER A 90 -26.37 6.29 -10.09
C SER A 90 -25.95 7.00 -11.38
N VAL A 91 -24.73 7.53 -11.46
CA VAL A 91 -24.19 8.13 -12.68
C VAL A 91 -24.00 7.09 -13.77
N ILE A 92 -23.50 5.88 -13.44
CA ILE A 92 -23.38 4.78 -14.41
C ILE A 92 -24.76 4.45 -14.99
N VAL A 93 -25.77 4.28 -14.15
CA VAL A 93 -27.14 3.98 -14.60
C VAL A 93 -27.72 5.15 -15.41
N ALA A 94 -27.49 6.39 -14.98
CA ALA A 94 -27.92 7.58 -15.71
C ALA A 94 -27.30 7.67 -17.11
N LEU A 95 -25.99 7.39 -17.24
CA LEU A 95 -25.30 7.34 -18.53
C LEU A 95 -25.84 6.24 -19.45
N GLN A 96 -26.24 5.09 -18.89
CA GLN A 96 -26.90 4.03 -19.66
C GLN A 96 -28.28 4.47 -20.18
N VAL A 97 -29.04 5.20 -19.36
CA VAL A 97 -30.36 5.76 -19.76
C VAL A 97 -30.22 6.86 -20.80
N LEU A 98 -29.17 7.69 -20.73
CA LEU A 98 -28.87 8.68 -21.76
C LEU A 98 -28.58 8.04 -23.13
N ASN A 99 -28.14 6.77 -23.13
CA ASN A 99 -27.86 5.97 -24.33
C ASN A 99 -27.01 6.72 -25.37
N ILE A 100 -25.96 7.39 -24.89
CA ILE A 100 -25.06 8.14 -25.75
C ILE A 100 -24.26 7.14 -26.58
N SER A 101 -24.54 7.06 -27.87
CA SER A 101 -23.84 6.17 -28.79
C SER A 101 -22.51 6.77 -29.28
N GLY A 102 -21.60 5.89 -29.70
CA GLY A 102 -20.32 6.26 -30.32
C GLY A 102 -19.17 6.44 -29.33
N PRO A 103 -17.99 6.88 -29.81
CA PRO A 103 -16.74 6.87 -29.03
C PRO A 103 -16.81 7.67 -27.73
N ILE A 104 -17.58 8.77 -27.74
CA ILE A 104 -17.76 9.63 -26.56
C ILE A 104 -18.55 8.89 -25.48
N GLY A 105 -19.63 8.19 -25.85
CA GLY A 105 -20.44 7.42 -24.92
C GLY A 105 -19.67 6.26 -24.30
N GLU A 106 -18.92 5.52 -25.11
CA GLU A 106 -18.04 4.45 -24.66
C GLU A 106 -17.01 4.96 -23.64
N PHE A 107 -16.39 6.11 -23.93
CA PHE A 107 -15.44 6.74 -23.01
C PHE A 107 -16.08 7.18 -21.69
N LEU A 108 -17.26 7.80 -21.73
CA LEU A 108 -17.99 8.21 -20.52
C LEU A 108 -18.37 7.01 -19.66
N ILE A 109 -18.84 5.92 -20.28
CA ILE A 109 -19.16 4.67 -19.58
C ILE A 109 -17.89 4.04 -19.00
N ALA A 110 -16.77 4.06 -19.73
CA ALA A 110 -15.49 3.56 -19.22
C ALA A 110 -15.00 4.33 -17.99
N ILE A 111 -15.05 5.67 -18.01
CA ILE A 111 -14.73 6.51 -16.83
C ILE A 111 -15.69 6.18 -15.67
N ALA A 112 -16.98 6.11 -15.96
CA ALA A 112 -17.99 5.85 -14.94
C ALA A 112 -17.77 4.48 -14.28
N ASN A 113 -17.42 3.45 -15.06
CA ASN A 113 -17.12 2.11 -14.57
C ASN A 113 -15.76 2.00 -13.84
N TYR A 114 -14.85 2.96 -14.05
CA TYR A 114 -13.58 3.03 -13.33
C TYR A 114 -13.74 3.58 -11.91
N LEU A 115 -14.63 4.57 -11.71
CA LEU A 115 -14.86 5.21 -10.42
C LEU A 115 -15.16 4.24 -9.24
N PRO A 116 -16.00 3.18 -9.39
CA PRO A 116 -16.21 2.19 -8.34
C PRO A 116 -14.93 1.47 -7.92
N ARG A 117 -14.05 1.16 -8.88
CA ARG A 117 -12.76 0.51 -8.62
C ARG A 117 -11.82 1.43 -7.85
N LEU A 118 -11.76 2.69 -8.25
CA LEU A 118 -10.99 3.72 -7.56
C LEU A 118 -11.45 3.86 -6.10
N LEU A 119 -12.76 4.02 -5.88
CA LEU A 119 -13.33 4.13 -4.54
C LEU A 119 -13.10 2.85 -3.71
N GLY A 120 -13.28 1.67 -4.32
CA GLY A 120 -13.01 0.39 -3.68
C GLY A 120 -11.57 0.26 -3.21
N GLY A 121 -10.60 0.69 -4.02
CA GLY A 121 -9.20 0.69 -3.60
C GLY A 121 -8.93 1.64 -2.42
N ILE A 122 -9.55 2.83 -2.41
CA ILE A 122 -9.41 3.77 -1.28
C ILE A 122 -9.99 3.14 0.00
N ILE A 123 -11.13 2.45 -0.10
CA ILE A 123 -11.73 1.70 0.99
C ILE A 123 -10.76 0.61 1.49
N ILE A 124 -10.12 -0.15 0.60
CA ILE A 124 -9.12 -1.16 0.99
C ILE A 124 -7.95 -0.53 1.74
N ILE A 125 -7.45 0.64 1.32
CA ILE A 125 -6.35 1.32 2.06
C ILE A 125 -6.80 1.68 3.48
N VAL A 126 -7.98 2.27 3.63
CA VAL A 126 -8.48 2.69 4.95
C VAL A 126 -8.78 1.49 5.86
N PHE A 127 -9.59 0.54 5.41
CA PHE A 127 -9.95 -0.61 6.24
C PHE A 127 -8.80 -1.60 6.38
N GLY A 128 -7.98 -1.76 5.35
CA GLY A 128 -6.79 -2.59 5.37
C GLY A 128 -5.78 -2.08 6.39
N THR A 129 -5.51 -0.77 6.46
CA THR A 129 -4.60 -0.22 7.48
C THR A 129 -5.12 -0.42 8.90
N ILE A 130 -6.42 -0.25 9.13
CA ILE A 130 -7.07 -0.58 10.42
C ILE A 130 -6.86 -2.06 10.75
N LEU A 131 -7.08 -2.95 9.78
CA LEU A 131 -6.88 -4.39 9.96
C LEU A 131 -5.42 -4.74 10.26
N VAL A 132 -4.46 -4.09 9.61
CA VAL A 132 -3.03 -4.30 9.89
C VAL A 132 -2.69 -3.90 11.32
N ASP A 133 -3.15 -2.74 11.79
CA ASP A 133 -2.89 -2.31 13.16
C ASP A 133 -3.50 -3.28 14.18
N PHE A 134 -4.73 -3.72 13.93
CA PHE A 134 -5.38 -4.75 14.75
C PHE A 134 -4.56 -6.05 14.80
N LEU A 135 -4.15 -6.59 13.65
CA LEU A 135 -3.40 -7.84 13.56
C LEU A 135 -2.02 -7.72 14.23
N THR A 136 -1.27 -6.65 13.95
CA THR A 136 0.07 -6.45 14.52
C THR A 136 0.03 -6.24 16.03
N THR A 137 -0.98 -5.52 16.53
CA THR A 137 -1.22 -5.35 17.97
C THR A 137 -1.64 -6.65 18.64
N PHE A 138 -2.54 -7.42 18.00
CA PHE A 138 -2.97 -8.72 18.49
C PHE A 138 -1.79 -9.69 18.63
N ILE A 139 -0.96 -9.80 17.59
CA ILE A 139 0.26 -10.62 17.63
C ILE A 139 1.21 -10.15 18.74
N SER A 140 1.42 -8.85 18.87
CA SER A 140 2.28 -8.30 19.94
C SER A 140 1.78 -8.66 21.34
N ARG A 141 0.46 -8.64 21.57
CA ARG A 141 -0.14 -9.02 22.86
C ARG A 141 0.01 -10.51 23.17
N ILE A 142 -0.01 -11.37 22.14
CA ILE A 142 0.19 -12.81 22.31
C ILE A 142 1.66 -13.16 22.52
N LEU A 143 2.59 -12.51 21.79
CA LEU A 143 4.01 -12.84 21.88
C LEU A 143 4.67 -12.26 23.14
N LYS A 144 4.29 -11.06 23.59
CA LYS A 144 4.92 -10.41 24.77
C LYS A 144 4.94 -11.27 26.05
N PRO A 145 3.87 -12.01 26.40
CA PRO A 145 3.88 -12.92 27.57
C PRO A 145 4.69 -14.20 27.35
N VAL A 146 4.84 -14.66 26.10
CA VAL A 146 5.54 -15.91 25.75
C VAL A 146 7.05 -15.71 25.74
N PHE A 147 7.52 -14.54 25.30
CA PHE A 147 8.94 -14.21 25.29
C PHE A 147 9.38 -13.66 26.66
N PRO A 148 10.55 -14.07 27.18
CA PRO A 148 11.15 -13.42 28.35
C PRO A 148 11.31 -11.92 28.10
N LYS A 149 11.21 -11.07 29.13
CA LYS A 149 11.36 -9.60 29.00
C LYS A 149 12.68 -9.20 28.31
N ALA A 150 13.73 -10.02 28.44
CA ALA A 150 15.02 -9.87 27.77
C ALA A 150 14.96 -10.01 26.23
N LYS A 151 13.90 -10.58 25.66
CA LYS A 151 13.70 -10.75 24.20
C LYS A 151 12.57 -9.87 23.65
N SER A 152 12.23 -8.80 24.37
CA SER A 152 11.20 -7.83 23.93
C SER A 152 11.50 -7.23 22.56
N GLU A 153 12.77 -7.07 22.22
CA GLU A 153 13.22 -6.56 20.92
C GLU A 153 12.88 -7.49 19.74
N VAL A 154 12.95 -8.81 19.95
CA VAL A 154 12.56 -9.79 18.94
C VAL A 154 11.06 -9.69 18.67
N VAL A 155 10.25 -9.46 19.72
CA VAL A 155 8.81 -9.27 19.57
C VAL A 155 8.50 -7.98 18.80
N ASP A 156 9.18 -6.89 19.11
CA ASP A 156 9.01 -5.62 18.41
C ASP A 156 9.48 -5.70 16.94
N MET A 157 10.58 -6.42 16.68
CA MET A 157 11.03 -6.73 15.32
C MET A 157 9.96 -7.51 14.55
N LEU A 158 9.46 -8.62 15.10
CA LEU A 158 8.41 -9.43 14.45
C LEU A 158 7.15 -8.61 14.17
N ARG A 159 6.74 -7.74 15.11
CA ARG A 159 5.63 -6.81 14.92
C ARG A 159 5.89 -5.89 13.73
N ASN A 160 7.08 -5.29 13.64
CA ASN A 160 7.43 -4.36 12.57
C ASN A 160 7.49 -5.06 11.20
N LEU A 161 7.97 -6.30 11.13
CA LEU A 161 7.98 -7.10 9.90
C LEU A 161 6.56 -7.41 9.41
N LEU A 162 5.70 -7.81 10.34
CA LEU A 162 4.28 -8.03 10.04
C LEU A 162 3.61 -6.75 9.56
N LEU A 163 3.91 -5.60 10.19
CA LEU A 163 3.38 -4.31 9.79
C LEU A 163 3.79 -3.98 8.35
N VAL A 164 5.09 -4.02 8.03
CA VAL A 164 5.60 -3.71 6.69
C VAL A 164 5.01 -4.64 5.63
N GLY A 165 5.00 -5.95 5.91
CA GLY A 165 4.46 -6.94 4.98
C GLY A 165 2.95 -6.80 4.74
N LEU A 166 2.16 -6.62 5.81
CA LEU A 166 0.71 -6.48 5.68
C LEU A 166 0.31 -5.15 5.03
N ILE A 167 1.00 -4.04 5.33
CA ILE A 167 0.76 -2.76 4.64
C ILE A 167 1.05 -2.92 3.15
N ALA A 168 2.14 -3.58 2.78
CA ALA A 168 2.47 -3.83 1.38
C ALA A 168 1.39 -4.66 0.66
N VAL A 169 0.85 -5.68 1.32
CA VAL A 169 -0.28 -6.46 0.79
C VAL A 169 -1.52 -5.59 0.61
N VAL A 170 -1.87 -4.75 1.59
CA VAL A 170 -3.00 -3.81 1.48
C VAL A 170 -2.80 -2.83 0.34
N LEU A 171 -1.61 -2.23 0.23
CA LEU A 171 -1.28 -1.30 -0.85
C LEU A 171 -1.34 -1.97 -2.21
N PHE A 172 -0.78 -3.18 -2.33
CA PHE A 172 -0.83 -3.94 -3.59
C PHE A 172 -2.27 -4.27 -3.97
N MET A 173 -3.07 -4.83 -3.06
CA MET A 173 -4.48 -5.14 -3.32
C MET A 173 -5.29 -3.90 -3.71
N ALA A 174 -5.04 -2.76 -3.05
CA ALA A 174 -5.70 -1.51 -3.38
C ALA A 174 -5.32 -1.05 -4.79
N LEU A 175 -4.03 -0.99 -5.12
CA LEU A 175 -3.55 -0.55 -6.43
C LEU A 175 -3.95 -1.50 -7.55
N ASP A 176 -4.00 -2.80 -7.28
CA ASP A 176 -4.48 -3.82 -8.21
C ASP A 176 -5.98 -3.65 -8.50
N LEU A 177 -6.81 -3.46 -7.45
CA LEU A 177 -8.23 -3.17 -7.62
C LEU A 177 -8.46 -1.88 -8.42
N MET A 178 -7.67 -0.84 -8.16
CA MET A 178 -7.71 0.43 -8.91
C MET A 178 -7.15 0.29 -10.34
N GLN A 179 -6.60 -0.86 -10.71
CA GLN A 179 -5.87 -1.10 -11.97
C GLN A 179 -4.70 -0.11 -12.19
N LEU A 180 -4.09 0.34 -11.10
CA LEU A 180 -2.92 1.21 -11.10
C LEU A 180 -1.60 0.43 -10.88
N ALA A 181 -1.68 -0.86 -10.53
CA ALA A 181 -0.50 -1.67 -10.24
C ALA A 181 0.43 -1.85 -11.47
N GLY A 182 -0.11 -2.00 -12.67
CA GLY A 182 0.73 -2.29 -13.85
C GLY A 182 1.75 -3.42 -13.60
N GLU A 183 2.82 -3.48 -14.39
CA GLU A 183 3.87 -4.49 -14.22
C GLU A 183 4.92 -4.11 -13.18
N MET A 184 5.07 -2.82 -12.88
CA MET A 184 6.17 -2.30 -12.06
C MET A 184 5.83 -2.15 -10.57
N VAL A 185 4.55 -2.02 -10.19
CA VAL A 185 4.21 -1.75 -8.79
C VAL A 185 4.49 -2.94 -7.88
N TYR A 186 4.20 -4.17 -8.31
CA TYR A 186 4.49 -5.35 -7.49
C TYR A 186 6.00 -5.49 -7.20
N PRO A 187 6.89 -5.49 -8.22
CA PRO A 187 8.34 -5.48 -8.01
C PRO A 187 8.82 -4.33 -7.10
N LEU A 188 8.25 -3.13 -7.29
CA LEU A 188 8.60 -1.95 -6.50
C LEU A 188 8.22 -2.13 -5.03
N ILE A 189 6.97 -2.50 -4.74
CA ILE A 189 6.49 -2.76 -3.37
C ILE A 189 7.33 -3.87 -2.73
N LEU A 190 7.55 -4.99 -3.44
CA LEU A 190 8.32 -6.11 -2.94
C LEU A 190 9.75 -5.70 -2.57
N GLY A 191 10.41 -4.91 -3.42
CA GLY A 191 11.75 -4.42 -3.14
C GLY A 191 11.83 -3.49 -1.92
N PHE A 192 10.88 -2.56 -1.78
CA PHE A 192 10.79 -1.73 -0.58
C PHE A 192 10.51 -2.55 0.69
N VAL A 193 9.66 -3.58 0.59
CA VAL A 193 9.41 -4.51 1.70
C VAL A 193 10.67 -5.25 2.08
N ILE A 194 11.42 -5.80 1.12
CA ILE A 194 12.68 -6.52 1.37
C ILE A 194 13.69 -5.61 2.08
N ILE A 195 13.83 -4.35 1.64
CA ILE A 195 14.75 -3.39 2.25
C ILE A 195 14.27 -3.03 3.66
N GLY A 196 13.01 -2.64 3.82
CA GLY A 196 12.46 -2.23 5.12
C GLY A 196 12.45 -3.37 6.14
N ALA A 197 12.01 -4.56 5.73
CA ALA A 197 12.06 -5.78 6.54
C ALA A 197 13.50 -6.17 6.87
N GLY A 198 14.40 -6.06 5.90
CA GLY A 198 15.82 -6.31 6.08
C GLY A 198 16.47 -5.41 7.12
N ILE A 199 16.15 -4.12 7.10
CA ILE A 199 16.63 -3.16 8.10
C ILE A 199 16.10 -3.52 9.49
N ALA A 200 14.79 -3.75 9.62
CA ALA A 200 14.17 -4.12 10.89
C ALA A 200 14.75 -5.43 11.46
N LEU A 201 14.96 -6.44 10.60
CA LEU A 201 15.61 -7.71 10.96
C LEU A 201 17.04 -7.48 11.45
N THR A 202 17.83 -6.72 10.70
CA THR A 202 19.24 -6.47 11.00
C THR A 202 19.38 -5.75 12.35
N ASP A 203 18.58 -4.71 12.59
CA ASP A 203 18.62 -3.97 13.85
C ASP A 203 18.19 -4.84 15.04
N GLY A 204 17.08 -5.59 14.90
CA GLY A 204 16.57 -6.44 15.97
C GLY A 204 17.52 -7.60 16.32
N LEU A 205 18.08 -8.27 15.30
CA LEU A 205 19.01 -9.38 15.49
C LEU A 205 20.32 -8.92 16.12
N ILE A 206 20.93 -7.86 15.58
CA ILE A 206 22.24 -7.40 16.08
C ILE A 206 22.11 -6.86 17.49
N LYS A 207 21.05 -6.10 17.79
CA LYS A 207 20.82 -5.59 19.14
C LYS A 207 20.60 -6.71 20.15
N SER A 208 19.76 -7.70 19.81
CA SER A 208 19.54 -8.89 20.64
C SER A 208 20.84 -9.66 20.92
N ILE A 209 21.74 -9.78 19.94
CA ILE A 209 23.04 -10.45 20.13
C ILE A 209 23.96 -9.61 21.02
N THR A 210 24.07 -8.30 20.79
CA THR A 210 24.98 -7.44 21.57
C THR A 210 24.55 -7.25 23.01
N ASP A 211 23.25 -7.34 23.29
CA ASP A 211 22.69 -7.23 24.64
C ASP A 211 22.98 -8.51 25.47
N GLU A 212 22.91 -9.69 24.83
CA GLU A 212 23.27 -10.97 25.46
C GLU A 212 24.79 -11.18 25.54
N HIS A 213 25.53 -10.72 24.52
CA HIS A 213 26.96 -10.97 24.33
C HIS A 213 27.71 -9.67 24.01
N LYS A 214 28.19 -9.00 25.07
CA LYS A 214 28.88 -7.70 24.96
C LYS A 214 30.18 -7.77 24.15
N GLU A 215 30.81 -8.95 24.03
CA GLU A 215 31.98 -9.13 23.16
C GLU A 215 31.71 -8.78 21.69
N PHE A 216 30.48 -8.91 21.20
CA PHE A 216 30.15 -8.65 19.79
C PHE A 216 29.90 -7.17 19.47
N ILE A 217 29.92 -6.26 20.45
CA ILE A 217 29.70 -4.83 20.23
C ILE A 217 30.73 -4.27 19.23
N ALA A 218 31.98 -4.73 19.30
CA ALA A 218 33.05 -4.27 18.41
C ALA A 218 32.82 -4.64 16.93
N VAL A 219 32.12 -5.75 16.68
CA VAL A 219 31.85 -6.26 15.31
C VAL A 219 30.44 -5.92 14.81
N ALA A 220 29.55 -5.45 15.69
CA ALA A 220 28.16 -5.13 15.37
C ALA A 220 28.00 -4.15 14.20
N GLY A 221 28.87 -3.14 14.10
CA GLY A 221 28.87 -2.19 12.99
C GLY A 221 29.14 -2.85 11.63
N TYR A 222 30.09 -3.78 11.58
CA TYR A 222 30.41 -4.54 10.36
C TYR A 222 29.27 -5.48 9.97
N ALA A 223 28.68 -6.17 10.96
CA ALA A 223 27.52 -7.03 10.73
C ALA A 223 26.32 -6.23 10.18
N LYS A 224 26.04 -5.04 10.74
CA LYS A 224 24.99 -4.14 10.23
C LYS A 224 25.25 -3.76 8.78
N PHE A 225 26.46 -3.32 8.47
CA PHE A 225 26.83 -2.93 7.12
C PHE A 225 26.65 -4.07 6.11
N ILE A 226 27.10 -5.29 6.45
CA ILE A 226 26.98 -6.46 5.59
C ILE A 226 25.50 -6.78 5.34
N LEU A 227 24.70 -6.91 6.40
CA LEU A 227 23.29 -7.27 6.27
C LEU A 227 22.48 -6.19 5.53
N TYR A 228 22.71 -4.91 5.83
CA TYR A 228 22.10 -3.82 5.06
C TYR A 228 22.47 -3.86 3.59
N SER A 229 23.73 -4.15 3.27
CA SER A 229 24.17 -4.28 1.87
C SER A 229 23.46 -5.44 1.17
N VAL A 230 23.32 -6.60 1.83
CA VAL A 230 22.59 -7.75 1.29
C VAL A 230 21.14 -7.39 1.01
N PHE A 231 20.40 -6.88 2.00
CA PHE A 231 18.98 -6.53 1.83
C PHE A 231 18.78 -5.40 0.82
N LEU A 232 19.70 -4.45 0.74
CA LEU A 232 19.68 -3.40 -0.28
C LEU A 232 19.83 -3.99 -1.68
N ILE A 233 20.82 -4.87 -1.89
CA ILE A 233 21.06 -5.52 -3.19
C ILE A 233 19.86 -6.38 -3.58
N VAL A 234 19.33 -7.22 -2.67
CA VAL A 234 18.14 -8.05 -2.96
C VAL A 234 16.91 -7.19 -3.22
N GLY A 235 16.72 -6.11 -2.46
CA GLY A 235 15.64 -5.17 -2.67
C GLY A 235 15.69 -4.49 -4.03
N ILE A 236 16.86 -3.97 -4.41
CA ILE A 236 17.10 -3.39 -5.74
C ILE A 236 16.88 -4.46 -6.83
N ALA A 237 17.32 -5.70 -6.60
CA ALA A 237 17.06 -6.82 -7.51
C ALA A 237 15.57 -7.04 -7.76
N ALA A 238 14.76 -6.99 -6.69
CA ALA A 238 13.32 -7.10 -6.81
C ALA A 238 12.74 -5.91 -7.59
N ILE A 239 13.09 -4.66 -7.26
CA ILE A 239 12.58 -3.45 -7.93
C ILE A 239 12.79 -3.51 -9.44
N PHE A 240 13.99 -3.92 -9.88
CA PHE A 240 14.35 -3.92 -11.29
C PHE A 240 14.22 -5.30 -11.96
N SER A 241 13.55 -6.26 -11.32
CA SER A 241 13.44 -7.65 -11.81
C SER A 241 12.77 -7.77 -13.18
N THR A 242 11.95 -6.80 -13.57
CA THR A 242 11.24 -6.74 -14.86
C THR A 242 12.07 -6.13 -15.99
N PHE A 243 13.22 -5.51 -15.69
CA PHE A 243 14.06 -4.85 -16.69
C PHE A 243 15.09 -5.83 -17.29
N PRO A 244 15.07 -6.04 -18.62
CA PRO A 244 16.02 -6.91 -19.29
C PRO A 244 17.47 -6.49 -19.01
N GLY A 245 18.33 -7.47 -18.70
CA GLY A 245 19.75 -7.25 -18.45
C GLY A 245 20.11 -6.74 -17.04
N VAL A 246 19.14 -6.24 -16.25
CA VAL A 246 19.45 -5.71 -14.91
C VAL A 246 19.85 -6.82 -13.92
N SER A 247 19.27 -8.01 -14.03
CA SER A 247 19.65 -9.16 -13.19
C SER A 247 21.15 -9.48 -13.26
N GLN A 248 21.77 -9.34 -14.44
CA GLN A 248 23.21 -9.58 -14.60
C GLN A 248 24.05 -8.47 -13.97
N VAL A 249 23.64 -7.20 -14.12
CA VAL A 249 24.31 -6.06 -13.49
C VAL A 249 24.28 -6.21 -11.97
N ILE A 250 23.11 -6.57 -11.42
CA ILE A 250 22.94 -6.77 -9.98
C ILE A 250 23.74 -7.97 -9.49
N ALA A 251 23.79 -9.08 -10.24
CA ALA A 251 24.64 -10.22 -9.92
C ALA A 251 26.13 -9.82 -9.86
N ASN A 252 26.61 -9.02 -10.82
CA ASN A 252 27.99 -8.53 -10.83
C ASN A 252 28.28 -7.65 -9.61
N ILE A 253 27.35 -6.75 -9.24
CA ILE A 253 27.46 -5.92 -8.03
C ILE A 253 27.49 -6.81 -6.78
N ALA A 254 26.61 -7.81 -6.70
CA ALA A 254 26.55 -8.75 -5.59
C ALA A 254 27.87 -9.52 -5.40
N TRP A 255 28.47 -10.01 -6.50
CA TRP A 255 29.78 -10.63 -6.46
C TRP A 255 30.88 -9.67 -6.01
N GLY A 256 30.88 -8.42 -6.49
CA GLY A 256 31.81 -7.39 -6.05
C GLY A 256 31.73 -7.13 -4.54
N PHE A 257 30.51 -7.01 -4.00
CA PHE A 257 30.27 -6.90 -2.56
C PHE A 257 30.71 -8.15 -1.81
N ALA A 258 30.40 -9.35 -2.30
CA ALA A 258 30.81 -10.60 -1.66
C ALA A 258 32.34 -10.71 -1.55
N ILE A 259 33.08 -10.35 -2.60
CA ILE A 259 34.54 -10.32 -2.60
C ILE A 259 35.06 -9.25 -1.61
N ALA A 260 34.50 -8.04 -1.62
CA ALA A 260 34.90 -6.98 -0.70
C ALA A 260 34.68 -7.39 0.77
N ILE A 261 33.55 -8.02 1.08
CA ILE A 261 33.25 -8.54 2.41
C ILE A 261 34.22 -9.67 2.80
N ALA A 262 34.51 -10.60 1.89
CA ALA A 262 35.48 -11.66 2.12
C ALA A 262 36.87 -11.09 2.49
N LEU A 263 37.32 -10.06 1.76
CA LEU A 263 38.59 -9.36 2.04
C LEU A 263 38.57 -8.63 3.38
N MET A 264 37.45 -7.98 3.73
CA MET A 264 37.29 -7.30 5.03
C MET A 264 37.30 -8.25 6.22
N LEU A 265 36.90 -9.51 6.04
CA LEU A 265 36.90 -10.51 7.11
C LEU A 265 38.28 -11.12 7.38
N VAL A 266 39.24 -11.01 6.44
CA VAL A 266 40.59 -11.61 6.59
C VAL A 266 41.33 -11.12 7.85
N PRO A 267 41.42 -9.80 8.15
CA PRO A 267 42.12 -9.32 9.35
C PRO A 267 41.43 -9.74 10.64
N VAL A 268 40.09 -9.74 10.63
CA VAL A 268 39.27 -10.15 11.78
C VAL A 268 39.51 -11.63 12.09
N MET A 269 39.39 -12.49 11.09
CA MET A 269 39.66 -13.93 11.20
C MET A 269 41.08 -14.22 11.68
N TYR A 270 42.09 -13.51 11.14
CA TYR A 270 43.48 -13.65 11.57
C TYR A 270 43.67 -13.26 13.05
N SER A 271 43.06 -12.16 13.49
CA SER A 271 43.14 -11.69 14.87
C SER A 271 42.52 -12.68 15.87
N LEU A 272 41.36 -13.25 15.52
CA LEU A 272 40.66 -14.25 16.34
C LEU A 272 41.45 -15.57 16.39
N ALA A 273 41.96 -16.04 15.25
CA ALA A 273 42.81 -17.23 15.19
C ALA A 273 44.09 -17.08 16.05
N LYS A 274 44.68 -15.88 16.05
CA LYS A 274 45.85 -15.56 16.89
C LYS A 274 45.49 -15.55 18.39
N GLN A 275 44.32 -15.05 18.78
CA GLN A 275 43.87 -15.08 20.18
C GLN A 275 43.63 -16.51 20.67
N LEU A 276 42.93 -17.33 19.87
CA LEU A 276 42.64 -18.73 20.21
C LEU A 276 43.92 -19.58 20.36
N THR A 277 44.91 -19.37 19.50
CA THR A 277 46.19 -20.09 19.60
C THR A 277 46.96 -19.70 20.86
N LEU A 278 46.96 -18.41 21.25
CA LEU A 278 47.59 -17.92 22.48
C LEU A 278 46.91 -18.41 23.76
N GLU A 279 45.58 -18.54 23.76
CA GLU A 279 44.84 -19.13 24.89
C GLU A 279 45.06 -20.64 25.00
N ALA A 280 45.13 -21.35 23.86
CA ALA A 280 45.42 -22.77 23.83
C ALA A 280 46.85 -23.11 24.30
N THR A 281 47.81 -22.19 24.17
CA THR A 281 49.18 -22.36 24.71
C THR A 281 49.34 -21.90 26.17
N ARG A 282 48.32 -21.27 26.77
CA ARG A 282 48.34 -20.80 28.18
C ARG A 282 47.73 -21.78 29.18
N LYS A 283 47.14 -22.89 28.71
CA LYS A 283 46.74 -24.04 29.54
C LYS A 283 47.82 -25.12 29.48
#